data_AF-A0AAV5AFG1-F1
#
_entry.id   AF-A0AAV5AFG1-F1
#
_cell.length_a   1.000
_cell.length_b   1.000
_cell.length_c   1.000
_cell.angle_alpha   90.00
_cell.angle_beta   90.00
_cell.angle_gamma   90.00
#
_symmetry.space_group_name_H-M   'P 1'
#
loop_
_entity.id
_entity.type
_entity.pdbx_description
1 polymer ?
#
loop_
_entity_poly.entity_id
_entity_poly.type
_entity_poly.pdbx_seq_one_letter_code
_entity_poly.pdbx_strand_id
1 'polypeptide(L)'
;MSSENDTTPYSFMISLPSISVDKSISEQISHLLRPLRDEVVSKLDPMRPLCHFEVPGGGKCQDSTCHYIHLRDFEPTDDQIAQYLSRVLPEPQPSFQMIRTGLSRVRASKQEIDFDNRIIQALDHLGIR
;
A
#
# COMPACT_ATOMS: atom_id res chain seq x y z
N MET A 1 35.49 26.80 -35.33
CA MET A 1 34.31 27.63 -35.64
C MET A 1 33.34 26.68 -36.32
N SER A 2 32.48 26.03 -35.53
CA SER A 2 31.08 26.43 -35.28
C SER A 2 30.19 25.68 -36.29
N SER A 3 29.37 24.71 -35.87
CA SER A 3 27.97 24.87 -35.37
C SER A 3 27.04 25.34 -36.51
N GLU A 4 25.80 24.90 -36.69
CA GLU A 4 24.74 24.34 -35.80
C GLU A 4 24.04 23.16 -36.55
N ASN A 5 23.47 22.11 -35.92
CA ASN A 5 22.19 22.01 -35.18
C ASN A 5 20.99 22.58 -35.98
N ASP A 6 19.77 22.03 -36.01
CA ASP A 6 19.14 20.79 -35.50
C ASP A 6 17.86 20.52 -36.37
N THR A 7 16.92 19.57 -36.19
CA THR A 7 16.56 18.57 -35.15
C THR A 7 15.81 17.39 -35.81
N THR A 8 15.52 16.30 -35.07
CA THR A 8 14.36 15.42 -35.36
C THR A 8 13.55 15.11 -34.09
N PRO A 9 12.21 14.98 -34.16
CA PRO A 9 11.38 14.78 -32.96
C PRO A 9 11.34 13.31 -32.52
N TYR A 10 12.23 12.92 -31.60
CA TYR A 10 12.24 11.57 -31.06
C TYR A 10 11.09 11.37 -30.06
N SER A 11 10.07 10.60 -30.45
CA SER A 11 8.87 10.37 -29.63
C SER A 11 9.18 9.50 -28.41
N PHE A 12 9.23 10.12 -27.23
CA PHE A 12 9.70 9.49 -26.00
C PHE A 12 8.60 8.64 -25.32
N MET A 13 8.37 7.44 -25.85
CA MET A 13 7.50 6.43 -25.23
C MET A 13 8.11 5.94 -23.90
N ILE A 14 7.69 6.54 -22.77
CA ILE A 14 8.06 6.06 -21.43
C ILE A 14 7.23 4.81 -21.11
N SER A 15 7.72 3.65 -21.53
CA SER A 15 7.26 2.36 -20.99
C SER A 15 7.64 2.27 -19.51
N LEU A 16 6.65 2.36 -18.62
CA LEU A 16 6.84 2.05 -17.21
C LEU A 16 7.34 0.60 -17.07
N PRO A 17 8.46 0.34 -16.38
CA PRO A 17 8.88 -1.03 -16.11
C PRO A 17 7.89 -1.68 -15.15
N SER A 18 7.36 -2.85 -15.52
CA SER A 18 6.62 -3.71 -14.58
C SER A 18 7.61 -4.22 -13.53
N ILE A 19 7.68 -3.53 -12.38
CA ILE A 19 8.57 -3.91 -11.28
C ILE A 19 8.07 -5.23 -10.69
N SER A 20 8.77 -6.32 -11.00
CA SER A 20 8.66 -7.56 -10.26
C SER A 20 9.10 -7.31 -8.82
N VAL A 21 8.13 -7.12 -7.92
CA VAL A 21 8.38 -6.95 -6.49
C VAL A 21 9.16 -8.15 -5.98
N ASP A 22 10.37 -7.90 -5.47
CA ASP A 22 11.27 -8.94 -5.03
C ASP A 22 10.68 -9.63 -3.79
N LYS A 23 10.53 -10.96 -3.82
CA LYS A 23 9.77 -11.70 -2.80
C LYS A 23 10.30 -11.46 -1.39
N SER A 24 11.62 -11.33 -1.28
CA SER A 24 12.33 -11.00 -0.04
C SER A 24 11.83 -9.70 0.61
N ILE A 25 11.49 -8.68 -0.18
CA ILE A 25 10.99 -7.38 0.31
C ILE A 25 9.54 -7.52 0.80
N SER A 26 8.72 -8.27 0.08
CA SER A 26 7.32 -8.56 0.46
C SER A 26 7.23 -9.35 1.77
N GLU A 27 8.06 -10.39 1.92
CA GLU A 27 8.16 -11.17 3.16
C GLU A 27 8.65 -10.31 4.34
N GLN A 28 9.70 -9.50 4.14
CA GLN A 28 10.21 -8.58 5.17
C GLN A 28 9.16 -7.56 5.62
N ILE A 29 8.42 -6.94 4.69
CA ILE A 29 7.36 -5.97 5.03
C ILE A 29 6.17 -6.63 5.72
N SER A 30 5.78 -7.84 5.31
CA SER A 30 4.75 -8.64 5.99
C SER A 30 5.15 -8.97 7.44
N HIS A 31 6.41 -9.35 7.67
CA HIS A 31 6.98 -9.51 9.01
C HIS A 31 7.02 -8.19 9.80
N LEU A 32 7.41 -7.09 9.17
CA LEU A 32 7.53 -5.76 9.79
C LEU A 32 6.16 -5.23 10.26
N LEU A 33 5.11 -5.46 9.48
CA LEU A 33 3.75 -4.97 9.73
C LEU A 33 2.89 -5.92 10.56
N ARG A 34 3.37 -7.13 10.84
CA ARG A 34 2.65 -8.11 11.66
C ARG A 34 2.15 -7.56 13.01
N PRO A 35 2.93 -6.81 13.81
CA PRO A 35 2.44 -6.24 15.06
C PRO A 35 1.26 -5.29 14.87
N LEU A 36 1.22 -4.56 13.76
CA LEU A 36 0.13 -3.63 13.42
C LEU A 36 -1.15 -4.39 12.99
N ARG A 37 -1.00 -5.52 12.29
CA ARG A 37 -2.12 -6.43 11.99
C ARG A 37 -2.65 -7.09 13.26
N ASP A 38 -1.77 -7.61 14.11
CA ASP A 38 -2.13 -8.23 15.38
C ASP A 38 -2.87 -7.23 16.30
N GLU A 39 -2.48 -5.95 16.31
CA GLU A 39 -3.20 -4.87 17.01
C GLU A 39 -4.63 -4.65 16.46
N VAL A 40 -4.83 -4.67 15.13
CA VAL A 40 -6.16 -4.52 14.51
C VAL A 40 -7.04 -5.74 14.81
N VAL A 41 -6.49 -6.96 14.65
CA VAL A 41 -7.20 -8.21 14.98
C VAL A 41 -7.63 -8.23 16.46
N SER A 42 -6.80 -7.71 17.37
CA SER A 42 -7.13 -7.64 18.81
C SER A 42 -8.34 -6.76 19.16
N LYS A 43 -8.79 -5.90 18.23
CA LYS A 43 -9.92 -4.98 18.40
C LYS A 43 -11.21 -5.49 17.74
N LEU A 44 -11.16 -6.61 17.04
CA LEU A 44 -12.33 -7.23 16.44
C LEU A 44 -13.13 -7.99 17.50
N ASP A 45 -14.45 -7.88 17.44
CA ASP A 45 -15.37 -8.62 18.31
C ASP A 45 -15.45 -10.09 17.84
N PRO A 46 -14.95 -11.07 18.60
CA PRO A 46 -14.96 -12.48 18.18
C PRO A 46 -16.37 -13.09 18.13
N MET A 47 -17.38 -12.40 18.65
CA MET A 47 -18.78 -12.82 18.57
C MET A 47 -19.49 -12.33 17.31
N ARG A 48 -18.92 -11.38 16.55
CA ARG A 48 -19.51 -10.90 15.29
C ARG A 48 -19.06 -11.77 14.11
N PRO A 49 -19.98 -12.35 13.32
CA PRO A 49 -19.63 -13.18 12.17
C PRO A 49 -19.03 -12.37 11.01
N LEU A 50 -18.19 -13.04 10.22
CA LEU A 50 -17.70 -12.54 8.93
C LEU A 50 -18.84 -12.31 7.93
N CYS A 51 -18.70 -11.31 7.08
CA CYS A 51 -19.65 -11.01 6.01
C CYS A 51 -19.70 -12.16 5.00
N HIS A 52 -20.87 -12.75 4.78
CA HIS A 52 -21.04 -13.88 3.85
C HIS A 52 -20.61 -13.57 2.40
N PHE A 53 -20.61 -12.30 1.99
CA PHE A 53 -20.10 -11.86 0.68
C PHE A 53 -18.58 -11.83 0.58
N GLU A 54 -17.86 -11.81 1.70
CA GLU A 54 -16.38 -11.69 1.77
C GLU A 54 -15.72 -12.92 2.41
N VAL A 55 -16.46 -14.03 2.56
CA VAL A 55 -15.89 -15.36 2.84
C VAL A 55 -14.89 -15.72 1.73
N PRO A 56 -13.75 -16.39 2.01
CA PRO A 56 -12.70 -16.63 1.01
C PRO A 56 -13.23 -17.21 -0.32
N GLY A 57 -12.97 -16.49 -1.42
CA GLY A 57 -13.53 -16.77 -2.75
C GLY A 57 -14.77 -15.93 -3.12
N GLY A 58 -15.27 -15.11 -2.19
CA GLY A 58 -16.35 -14.15 -2.40
C GLY A 58 -15.91 -12.85 -3.10
N GLY A 59 -16.79 -11.84 -3.05
CA GLY A 59 -16.56 -10.51 -3.59
C GLY A 59 -16.22 -9.48 -2.50
N LYS A 60 -16.62 -8.22 -2.71
CA LYS A 60 -16.53 -7.13 -1.73
C LYS A 60 -17.93 -6.62 -1.38
N CYS A 61 -18.20 -6.42 -0.09
CA CYS A 61 -19.47 -5.88 0.37
C CYS A 61 -19.51 -4.36 0.15
N GLN A 62 -20.51 -3.92 -0.63
CA GLN A 62 -20.75 -2.50 -0.94
C GLN A 62 -21.80 -1.84 -0.02
N ASP A 63 -22.41 -2.61 0.88
CA ASP A 63 -23.37 -2.10 1.86
C ASP A 63 -22.65 -1.36 3.00
N SER A 64 -22.95 -0.08 3.15
CA SER A 64 -22.43 0.79 4.21
C SER A 64 -23.12 0.60 5.57
N THR A 65 -24.23 -0.15 5.61
CA THR A 65 -24.99 -0.48 6.81
C THR A 65 -24.75 -1.91 7.31
N CYS A 66 -23.98 -2.72 6.58
CA CYS A 66 -23.72 -4.13 6.89
C CYS A 66 -23.13 -4.33 8.29
N HIS A 67 -23.82 -5.12 9.12
CA HIS A 67 -23.46 -5.35 10.53
C HIS A 67 -22.41 -6.47 10.76
N TYR A 68 -21.99 -7.17 9.71
CA TYR A 68 -20.98 -8.23 9.76
C TYR A 68 -19.56 -7.65 9.82
N ILE A 69 -18.54 -8.48 10.11
CA ILE A 69 -17.12 -8.10 9.97
C ILE A 69 -16.69 -8.28 8.51
N HIS A 70 -16.03 -7.28 7.95
CA HIS A 70 -15.50 -7.28 6.58
C HIS A 70 -14.00 -7.58 6.59
N LEU A 71 -13.45 -8.12 5.50
CA LEU A 71 -12.00 -8.36 5.37
C LEU A 71 -11.19 -7.06 5.47
N ARG A 72 -11.74 -5.93 5.01
CA ARG A 72 -11.15 -4.59 5.18
C ARG A 72 -11.03 -4.16 6.66
N ASP A 73 -11.84 -4.72 7.55
CA ASP A 73 -11.85 -4.39 8.97
C ASP A 73 -10.64 -5.05 9.69
N PHE A 74 -9.95 -6.00 9.02
CA PHE A 74 -8.67 -6.59 9.43
C PHE A 74 -7.45 -5.79 8.91
N GLU A 75 -7.63 -4.79 8.03
CA GLU A 75 -6.54 -3.95 7.54
C GLU A 75 -6.33 -2.70 8.43
N PRO A 76 -5.09 -2.43 8.88
CA PRO A 76 -4.71 -1.11 9.39
C PRO A 76 -5.01 0.04 8.41
N THR A 77 -5.49 1.17 8.95
CA THR A 77 -5.73 2.41 8.17
C THR A 77 -4.42 3.07 7.72
N ASP A 78 -4.45 3.92 6.70
CA ASP A 78 -3.25 4.61 6.20
C ASP A 78 -2.60 5.53 7.25
N ASP A 79 -3.39 6.13 8.16
CA ASP A 79 -2.84 6.87 9.31
C ASP A 79 -2.14 5.93 10.32
N GLN A 80 -2.68 4.74 10.60
CA GLN A 80 -2.02 3.74 11.45
C GLN A 80 -0.72 3.22 10.82
N ILE A 81 -0.75 2.89 9.52
CA ILE A 81 0.43 2.44 8.76
C ILE A 81 1.49 3.53 8.77
N ALA A 82 1.13 4.78 8.44
CA ALA A 82 2.08 5.90 8.42
C ALA A 82 2.67 6.20 9.81
N GLN A 83 1.86 6.14 10.88
CA GLN A 83 2.35 6.35 12.24
C GLN A 83 3.29 5.23 12.69
N TYR A 84 3.00 3.98 12.33
CA TYR A 84 3.86 2.83 12.63
C TYR A 84 5.18 2.90 11.86
N LEU A 85 5.13 3.05 10.54
CA LEU A 85 6.32 3.10 9.69
C LEU A 85 7.24 4.28 10.03
N SER A 86 6.68 5.45 10.41
CA SER A 86 7.47 6.63 10.84
C SER A 86 8.21 6.46 12.19
N ARG A 87 8.09 5.30 12.85
CA ARG A 87 8.82 4.94 14.08
C ARG A 87 9.73 3.72 13.93
N VAL A 88 9.57 2.97 12.84
CA VAL A 88 10.13 1.62 12.66
C VAL A 88 11.09 1.56 11.47
N LEU A 89 10.95 2.44 10.49
CA LEU A 89 11.90 2.58 9.38
C LEU A 89 13.21 3.24 9.84
N PRO A 90 14.36 2.84 9.27
CA PRO A 90 15.67 3.37 9.65
C PRO A 90 15.89 4.83 9.22
N GLU A 91 16.98 5.44 9.70
CA GLU A 91 17.37 6.79 9.31
C GLU A 91 17.80 6.87 7.82
N PRO A 92 17.44 7.94 7.08
CA PRO A 92 16.70 9.13 7.52
C PRO A 92 15.21 8.85 7.73
N GLN A 93 14.70 9.05 8.96
CA GLN A 93 13.35 8.65 9.34
C GLN A 93 12.28 9.38 8.49
N PRO A 94 11.47 8.66 7.69
CA PRO A 94 10.48 9.28 6.82
C PRO A 94 9.31 9.82 7.64
N SER A 95 8.97 11.09 7.43
CA SER A 95 7.90 11.73 8.21
C SER A 95 6.52 11.08 7.98
N PHE A 96 5.69 11.08 9.01
CA PHE A 96 4.30 10.62 8.95
C PHE A 96 3.53 11.16 7.73
N GLN A 97 3.63 12.47 7.43
CA GLN A 97 2.94 13.07 6.30
C GLN A 97 3.48 12.60 4.95
N MET A 98 4.78 12.31 4.85
CA MET A 98 5.41 11.77 3.64
C MET A 98 4.88 10.35 3.34
N ILE A 99 4.91 9.45 4.34
CA ILE A 99 4.39 8.08 4.21
C ILE A 99 2.90 8.08 3.89
N ARG A 100 2.10 8.86 4.63
CA ARG A 100 0.66 9.00 4.39
C ARG A 100 0.33 9.53 2.99
N THR A 101 1.14 10.46 2.47
CA THR A 101 1.02 10.96 1.10
C THR A 101 1.31 9.86 0.07
N GLY A 102 2.31 9.01 0.31
CA GLY A 102 2.60 7.84 -0.52
C GLY A 102 1.41 6.86 -0.57
N LEU A 103 0.91 6.45 0.60
CA LEU A 103 -0.25 5.55 0.72
C LEU A 103 -1.50 6.12 0.03
N SER A 104 -1.78 7.41 0.25
CA SER A 104 -2.91 8.11 -0.38
C SER A 104 -2.82 8.13 -1.90
N ARG A 105 -1.61 8.31 -2.47
CA ARG A 105 -1.38 8.27 -3.92
C ARG A 105 -1.64 6.88 -4.50
N VAL A 106 -1.13 5.83 -3.86
CA VAL A 106 -1.38 4.45 -4.30
C VAL A 106 -2.86 4.10 -4.21
N ARG A 107 -3.54 4.45 -3.10
CA ARG A 107 -5.00 4.26 -2.93
C ARG A 107 -5.83 5.02 -3.98
N ALA A 108 -5.37 6.19 -4.44
CA ALA A 108 -6.01 6.97 -5.49
C ALA A 108 -5.87 6.39 -6.92
N SER A 109 -4.96 5.42 -7.14
CA SER A 109 -4.70 4.82 -8.47
C SER A 109 -5.87 3.99 -9.03
N LYS A 110 -6.86 3.64 -8.21
CA LYS A 110 -7.99 2.74 -8.49
C LYS A 110 -7.61 1.30 -8.90
N GLN A 111 -6.34 0.90 -8.82
CA GLN A 111 -5.97 -0.51 -8.96
C GLN A 111 -6.36 -1.29 -7.70
N GLU A 112 -6.85 -2.53 -7.87
CA GLU A 112 -7.05 -3.45 -6.75
C GLU A 112 -5.71 -4.07 -6.34
N ILE A 113 -4.94 -3.31 -5.56
CA ILE A 113 -3.65 -3.73 -4.99
C ILE A 113 -3.91 -4.24 -3.56
N ASP A 114 -3.33 -5.39 -3.22
CA ASP A 114 -3.36 -5.93 -1.86
C ASP A 114 -2.61 -5.04 -0.84
N PHE A 115 -2.82 -5.30 0.45
CA PHE A 115 -2.25 -4.51 1.55
C PHE A 115 -0.72 -4.38 1.50
N ASP A 116 0.01 -5.47 1.25
CA ASP A 116 1.48 -5.44 1.28
C ASP A 116 2.04 -4.74 0.04
N ASN A 117 1.54 -5.07 -1.15
CA ASN A 117 1.95 -4.38 -2.37
C ASN A 117 1.54 -2.89 -2.38
N ARG A 118 0.44 -2.51 -1.71
CA ARG A 118 0.06 -1.09 -1.52
C ARG A 118 1.12 -0.33 -0.74
N ILE A 119 1.71 -0.96 0.27
CA ILE A 119 2.73 -0.35 1.13
C ILE A 119 4.10 -0.37 0.45
N ILE A 120 4.46 -1.46 -0.24
CA ILE A 120 5.68 -1.56 -1.07
C ILE A 120 5.70 -0.45 -2.12
N GLN A 121 4.62 -0.29 -2.89
CA GLN A 121 4.50 0.80 -3.87
C GLN A 121 4.54 2.18 -3.21
N ALA A 122 3.94 2.35 -2.02
CA ALA A 122 3.97 3.63 -1.32
C ALA A 122 5.38 4.01 -0.84
N LEU A 123 6.21 3.03 -0.44
CA LEU A 123 7.60 3.25 -0.05
C LEU A 123 8.52 3.47 -1.26
N ASP A 124 8.35 2.69 -2.35
CA ASP A 124 9.15 2.86 -3.57
C ASP A 124 8.87 4.22 -4.26
N HIS A 125 7.62 4.68 -4.30
CA HIS A 125 7.26 6.04 -4.74
C HIS A 125 7.85 7.16 -3.88
N LEU A 126 8.36 6.85 -2.69
CA LEU A 126 9.03 7.78 -1.78
C LEU A 126 10.55 7.61 -1.76
N GLY A 127 11.10 6.67 -2.54
CA GLY A 127 12.52 6.34 -2.57
C GLY A 127 13.02 5.57 -1.34
N ILE A 128 12.12 4.96 -0.57
CA ILE A 128 12.43 4.20 0.65
C ILE A 128 12.49 2.71 0.29
N ARG A 129 13.62 2.06 0.58
CA ARG A 129 13.90 0.64 0.33
C ARG A 129 14.73 0.06 1.48
#